data_AF-A0A2R6N4A5-F1
#
_entry.id   AF-A0A2R6N4A5-F1
#
_cell.length_a   1.000
_cell.length_b   1.000
_cell.length_c   1.000
_cell.angle_alpha   90.00
_cell.angle_beta   90.00
_cell.angle_gamma   90.00
#
_symmetry.space_group_name_H-M   'P 1'
#
loop_
_entity.id
_entity.type
_entity.pdbx_description
1 polymer ?
#
loop_
_entity_poly.entity_id
_entity_poly.type
_entity_poly.pdbx_seq_one_letter_code
_entity_poly.pdbx_strand_id
1 'polypeptide(L)' 'MEEAHVRLLCPECGKDWQTKPGELPEAARTFHCPNCHASRSLSEFMRTEHDLNTLKQLG' A
#
# COMPACT_ATOMS: atom_id res chain seq x y z
N MET A 1 -11.30 -21.56 0.76
CA MET A 1 -10.17 -20.84 1.39
C MET A 1 -10.19 -19.45 0.78
N GLU A 2 -10.47 -18.41 1.55
CA GLU A 2 -10.45 -17.04 1.05
C GLU A 2 -9.02 -16.66 0.68
N GLU A 3 -8.80 -16.45 -0.62
CA GLU A 3 -7.58 -15.83 -1.12
C GLU A 3 -7.58 -14.39 -0.61
N ALA A 4 -6.90 -14.15 0.50
CA ALA A 4 -6.69 -12.79 0.98
C ALA A 4 -5.87 -12.05 -0.08
N HIS A 5 -6.39 -10.94 -0.59
CA HIS A 5 -5.68 -10.05 -1.49
C HIS A 5 -5.58 -8.70 -0.80
N VAL A 6 -4.40 -8.09 -0.85
CA VAL A 6 -4.19 -6.75 -0.32
C VAL A 6 -4.05 -5.77 -1.47
N ARG A 7 -4.74 -4.64 -1.34
CA ARG A 7 -4.57 -3.48 -2.21
C ARG A 7 -3.41 -2.64 -1.72
N LEU A 8 -2.53 -2.33 -2.64
CA LEU A 8 -1.45 -1.38 -2.46
C LEU A 8 -1.76 -0.15 -3.30
N LEU A 9 -1.65 1.03 -2.69
CA LEU A 9 -1.79 2.30 -3.37
C LEU A 9 -0.52 3.12 -3.15
N CYS A 10 0.12 3.55 -4.24
CA CYS A 10 1.23 4.47 -4.12
C CYS A 10 0.74 5.87 -3.68
N PRO A 11 1.20 6.42 -2.55
CA PRO A 11 0.77 7.74 -2.09
C PRO A 11 1.27 8.89 -2.98
N GLU A 12 2.33 8.67 -3.75
CA GLU A 12 2.96 9.71 -4.57
C GLU A 12 2.30 9.85 -5.96
N CYS A 13 1.98 8.73 -6.61
CA CYS A 13 1.37 8.74 -7.95
C CYS A 13 -0.09 8.27 -7.99
N GLY A 14 -0.65 7.81 -6.86
CA GLY A 14 -2.04 7.35 -6.76
C GLY A 14 -2.32 6.03 -7.47
N LYS A 15 -1.28 5.28 -7.87
CA LYS A 15 -1.46 4.01 -8.58
C LYS A 15 -1.86 2.91 -7.61
N ASP A 16 -2.95 2.20 -7.90
CA ASP A 16 -3.39 1.03 -7.15
C ASP A 16 -3.02 -0.29 -7.83
N TRP A 17 -2.78 -1.33 -7.04
CA TRP A 17 -2.65 -2.70 -7.52
C TRP A 17 -3.01 -3.69 -6.41
N GLN A 18 -3.36 -4.91 -6.81
CA GLN A 18 -3.69 -6.00 -5.90
C GLN A 18 -2.57 -7.03 -5.86
N THR A 19 -2.23 -7.49 -4.68
CA THR A 19 -1.19 -8.51 -4.48
C THR A 19 -1.56 -9.46 -3.35
N LYS A 20 -0.88 -10.60 -3.29
CA LYS A 20 -1.12 -11.62 -2.27
C LYS A 20 -0.29 -11.30 -1.03
N PRO A 21 -0.86 -11.34 0.19
CA PRO A 21 -0.15 -11.06 1.42
C PRO A 21 1.00 -12.05 1.69
N GLY A 22 0.93 -13.26 1.13
CA GLY A 22 2.01 -14.25 1.21
C GLY A 22 3.21 -13.99 0.30
N GLU A 23 3.06 -13.15 -0.74
CA GLU A 23 4.16 -12.75 -1.63
C GLU A 23 4.76 -11.40 -1.24
N LEU A 24 4.21 -10.75 -0.22
CA LEU A 24 4.70 -9.48 0.24
C LEU A 24 5.89 -9.65 1.19
N PRO A 25 6.97 -8.87 0.98
CA PRO A 25 8.00 -8.75 1.99
C PRO A 25 7.45 -8.08 3.25
N GLU A 26 8.19 -8.13 4.36
CA GLU A 26 7.81 -7.45 5.59
C GLU A 26 7.42 -5.99 5.35
N ALA A 27 6.33 -5.55 5.98
CA ALA A 27 5.77 -4.21 5.78
C ALA A 27 6.77 -3.08 6.14
N ALA A 28 7.78 -3.36 6.96
CA ALA A 28 8.84 -2.41 7.31
C ALA A 28 9.92 -2.23 6.21
N ARG A 29 10.01 -3.15 5.23
CA ARG A 29 11.00 -3.03 4.15
C ARG A 29 10.73 -1.84 3.26
N THR A 30 11.80 -1.17 2.86
CA THR A 30 11.76 -0.13 1.82
C THR A 30 11.31 -0.75 0.52
N PHE A 31 10.15 -0.30 0.05
CA PHE A 31 9.58 -0.62 -1.25
C PHE A 31 9.76 0.58 -2.18
N HIS A 32 10.22 0.30 -3.39
CA HIS A 32 10.36 1.31 -4.43
C HIS A 32 9.17 1.20 -5.36
N CYS A 33 8.43 2.29 -5.52
CA CYS A 33 7.36 2.30 -6.49
C CYS A 33 7.94 2.21 -7.91
N PRO A 34 7.55 1.23 -8.73
CA PRO A 34 8.06 1.12 -10.10
C PRO A 34 7.53 2.22 -11.03
N ASN A 35 6.54 3.00 -10.58
CA ASN A 35 5.92 4.05 -11.39
C ASN A 35 6.57 5.42 -11.19
N CYS A 36 6.83 5.81 -9.94
CA CYS A 36 7.41 7.12 -9.60
C CYS A 36 8.80 7.04 -8.95
N HIS A 37 9.35 5.84 -8.74
CA HIS A 37 10.61 5.61 -8.01
C HIS A 37 10.62 6.13 -6.55
N ALA A 38 9.46 6.40 -5.97
CA ALA A 38 9.37 6.75 -4.55
C ALA A 38 9.88 5.59 -3.68
N SER A 39 10.75 5.92 -2.72
CA SER A 39 11.38 4.96 -1.81
C SER A 39 10.74 5.11 -0.42
N ARG A 40 9.81 4.21 -0.06
CA ARG A 40 9.04 4.27 1.20
C ARG A 40 8.79 2.87 1.74
N SER A 41 8.48 2.72 3.02
CA SER A 41 8.15 1.39 3.57
C SER A 41 6.90 0.82 2.91
N LEU A 42 6.86 -0.50 2.66
CA LEU A 42 5.70 -1.18 2.08
C LEU A 42 4.41 -0.91 2.88
N SER A 43 4.52 -0.72 4.20
CA SER A 43 3.42 -0.30 5.08
C SER A 43 2.69 0.95 4.58
N GLU A 44 3.41 1.92 4.01
CA GLU A 44 2.83 3.17 3.49
C GLU A 44 2.01 2.94 2.23
N PHE A 45 2.33 1.88 1.48
CA PHE A 45 1.54 1.46 0.32
C PHE A 45 0.31 0.64 0.73
N MET A 46 0.38 -0.09 1.85
CA MET A 46 -0.74 -0.85 2.42
C MET A 46 -1.73 0.05 3.19
N ARG A 47 -1.27 1.17 3.76
CA ARG A 47 -2.05 2.04 4.64
C ARG A 47 -3.07 2.96 3.93
N THR A 48 -3.02 3.08 2.61
CA THR A 48 -3.61 4.24 1.93
C THR A 48 -5.12 4.17 1.62
N GLU A 49 -5.84 3.09 1.93
CA GLU A 49 -7.32 3.13 1.92
C GLU A 49 -7.90 3.38 3.32
N HIS A 50 -7.43 2.66 4.35
CA HIS A 50 -8.00 2.78 5.70
C HIS A 50 -7.61 4.09 6.39
N ASP A 51 -6.36 4.52 6.24
CA ASP A 51 -5.84 5.72 6.89
C ASP A 51 -6.37 6.99 6.20
N LEU A 52 -6.49 6.99 4.87
CA LEU A 52 -7.09 8.09 4.10
C LEU A 52 -8.60 8.23 4.34
N ASN A 53 -9.32 7.10 4.52
CA ASN A 53 -10.72 7.13 4.92
C ASN A 53 -10.86 7.62 6.38
N THR A 54 -9.99 7.17 7.28
CA THR A 54 -9.93 7.66 8.67
C THR A 54 -9.62 9.16 8.74
N LEU A 55 -8.68 9.66 7.94
CA LEU A 55 -8.35 11.08 7.83
C LEU A 55 -9.49 11.89 7.21
N LYS A 56 -10.21 11.35 6.22
CA LYS A 56 -11.41 12.00 5.66
C LYS A 56 -12.60 12.02 6.61
N GLN A 57 -12.74 11.05 7.50
CA GLN A 57 -13.81 11.03 8.50
C GLN A 57 -13.54 11.93 9.72
N LEU A 58 -12.29 12.37 9.91
CA LEU A 58 -11.90 13.26 11.00
C LEU A 58 -11.78 14.74 10.57
N GLY A 59 -12.12 15.07 9.31
CA GLY A 59 -12.10 16.42 8.74
C GLY A 59 -13.49 17.03 8.62
#